data_AF-A0AAI9L286-F1
#
_entry.id   AF-A0AAI9L286-F1
#
_cell.length_a   1.000
_cell.length_b   1.000
_cell.length_c   1.000
_cell.angle_alpha   90.00
_cell.angle_beta   90.00
_cell.angle_gamma   90.00
#
_symmetry.space_group_name_H-M   'P 1'
#
loop_
_entity.id
_entity.type
_entity.pdbx_description
1 polymer ?
#
loop_
_entity_poly.entity_id
_entity_poly.type
_entity_poly.pdbx_seq_one_letter_code
_entity_poly.pdbx_strand_id
1 'polypeptide(L)'
;MPLLGVAEFASIAVNTSPKTKISKIKTIANRPDYHPGKDYYKKIRDAIKRLVVKKGHISELYELCRKEKSSSKKIYFEKIVNVFNEWQSGKNISGYTAPRGLYHYAKTDIRCSPELNVNILGKSKLVKLHFSNSEKMTQERANFICFLMERAIGDKNFEYSVLDLTSGKEFFFSGNEEKQEIRVNKEINFIEEHWED
;
A
#
# COMPACT_ATOMS: atom_id res chain seq x y z
N MET A 1 -20.08 -10.51 1.06
CA MET A 1 -18.97 -10.83 0.12
C MET A 1 -17.72 -10.05 0.55
N PRO A 2 -16.63 -10.72 0.95
CA PRO A 2 -15.42 -10.04 1.41
C PRO A 2 -14.82 -9.09 0.36
N LEU A 3 -14.57 -7.85 0.76
CA LEU A 3 -13.87 -6.85 -0.06
C LEU A 3 -12.79 -6.16 0.76
N LEU A 4 -11.53 -6.41 0.43
CA LEU A 4 -10.36 -5.91 1.16
C LEU A 4 -9.45 -5.08 0.27
N GLY A 5 -8.75 -4.10 0.84
CA GLY A 5 -7.59 -3.52 0.20
C GLY A 5 -6.37 -4.44 0.30
N VAL A 6 -5.48 -4.41 -0.69
CA VAL A 6 -4.27 -5.25 -0.72
C VAL A 6 -3.41 -5.16 0.56
N ALA A 7 -3.32 -3.98 1.17
CA ALA A 7 -2.58 -3.78 2.42
C ALA A 7 -3.29 -4.41 3.64
N GLU A 8 -4.64 -4.39 3.64
CA GLU A 8 -5.44 -5.02 4.69
C GLU A 8 -5.31 -6.54 4.62
N PHE A 9 -5.42 -7.10 3.42
CA PHE A 9 -5.19 -8.52 3.17
C PHE A 9 -3.78 -8.94 3.62
N ALA A 10 -2.75 -8.24 3.16
CA ALA A 10 -1.37 -8.57 3.52
C ALA A 10 -1.12 -8.44 5.03
N SER A 11 -1.81 -7.51 5.71
CA SER A 11 -1.77 -7.38 7.16
C SER A 11 -2.40 -8.58 7.88
N ILE A 12 -3.48 -9.15 7.36
CA ILE A 12 -4.04 -10.42 7.88
C ILE A 12 -3.09 -11.59 7.61
N ALA A 13 -2.67 -11.74 6.35
CA ALA A 13 -1.96 -12.92 5.85
C ALA A 13 -0.62 -13.19 6.54
N VAL A 14 0.10 -12.15 6.97
CA VAL A 14 1.40 -12.32 7.66
C VAL A 14 1.29 -12.63 9.15
N ASN A 15 0.09 -12.58 9.74
CA ASN A 15 -0.06 -12.95 11.14
C ASN A 15 -0.04 -14.48 11.28
N THR A 16 0.62 -15.00 12.30
CA THR A 16 0.62 -16.44 12.58
C THR A 16 -0.48 -16.85 13.56
N SER A 17 -0.93 -15.93 14.42
CA SER A 17 -1.99 -16.16 15.41
C SER A 17 -3.39 -16.14 14.76
N PRO A 18 -4.15 -17.25 14.80
CA PRO A 18 -5.53 -17.28 14.28
C PRO A 18 -6.43 -16.24 14.95
N LYS A 19 -6.31 -16.06 16.27
CA LYS A 19 -7.08 -15.06 17.02
C LYS A 19 -6.85 -13.64 16.49
N THR A 20 -5.59 -13.29 16.18
CA THR A 20 -5.25 -11.97 15.63
C THR A 20 -5.82 -11.80 14.22
N LYS A 21 -5.75 -12.82 13.37
CA LYS A 21 -6.35 -12.79 12.03
C LYS A 21 -7.85 -12.56 12.11
N ILE A 22 -8.57 -13.35 12.91
CA ILE A 22 -10.02 -13.24 13.08
C ILE A 22 -10.40 -11.84 13.58
N SER A 23 -9.69 -11.30 14.57
CA SER A 23 -9.93 -9.93 15.05
C SER A 23 -9.79 -8.87 13.95
N LYS A 24 -8.75 -8.99 13.10
CA LYS A 24 -8.56 -8.10 11.94
C LYS A 24 -9.68 -8.27 10.91
N ILE A 25 -10.07 -9.51 10.61
CA ILE A 25 -11.17 -9.82 9.68
C ILE A 25 -12.46 -9.15 10.17
N LYS A 26 -12.85 -9.35 11.44
CA LYS A 26 -14.03 -8.71 12.04
C LYS A 26 -13.95 -7.20 12.00
N THR A 27 -12.78 -6.61 12.25
CA THR A 27 -12.57 -5.17 12.19
C THR A 27 -12.82 -4.62 10.78
N ILE A 28 -12.42 -5.37 9.75
CA ILE A 28 -12.60 -4.97 8.35
C ILE A 28 -14.04 -5.22 7.89
N ALA A 29 -14.65 -6.34 8.26
CA ALA A 29 -16.03 -6.68 7.93
C ALA A 29 -17.02 -5.67 8.54
N ASN A 30 -16.79 -5.27 9.80
CA ASN A 30 -17.65 -4.33 10.52
C ASN A 30 -17.22 -2.86 10.37
N ARG A 31 -16.32 -2.53 9.43
CA ARG A 31 -15.87 -1.14 9.28
C ARG A 31 -17.04 -0.28 8.80
N PRO A 32 -17.24 0.92 9.38
CA PRO A 32 -18.28 1.83 8.89
C PRO A 32 -17.95 2.30 7.48
N ASP A 33 -18.94 2.85 6.79
CA ASP A 33 -18.75 3.49 5.50
C ASP A 33 -17.59 4.49 5.54
N TYR A 34 -16.83 4.54 4.43
CA TYR A 34 -15.61 5.31 4.37
C TYR A 34 -15.87 6.80 4.64
N HIS A 35 -15.38 7.29 5.77
CA HIS A 35 -15.35 8.71 6.10
C HIS A 35 -13.94 9.28 5.85
N PRO A 36 -13.74 10.15 4.83
CA PRO A 36 -12.43 10.72 4.50
C PRO A 36 -11.72 11.42 5.67
N GLY A 37 -12.47 11.94 6.65
CA GLY A 37 -11.93 12.59 7.84
C GLY A 37 -11.24 11.66 8.84
N LYS A 38 -11.40 10.34 8.72
CA LYS A 38 -10.80 9.34 9.62
C LYS A 38 -9.49 8.73 9.09
N ASP A 39 -9.16 8.92 7.82
CA ASP A 39 -7.90 8.43 7.26
C ASP A 39 -6.75 9.37 7.64
N TYR A 40 -6.04 8.99 8.70
CA TYR A 40 -4.91 9.73 9.25
C TYR A 40 -3.88 10.14 8.17
N TYR A 41 -3.62 9.28 7.19
CA TYR A 41 -2.58 9.46 6.16
C TYR A 41 -3.10 10.08 4.85
N LYS A 42 -4.42 10.23 4.68
CA LYS A 42 -5.01 10.67 3.40
C LYS A 42 -4.39 11.95 2.86
N LYS A 43 -4.24 12.97 3.71
CA LYS A 43 -3.72 14.28 3.31
C LYS A 43 -2.33 14.18 2.68
N ILE A 44 -1.40 13.49 3.35
CA ILE A 44 -0.03 13.33 2.88
C ILE A 44 0.05 12.37 1.68
N ARG A 45 -0.71 11.26 1.71
CA ARG A 45 -0.79 10.30 0.60
C ARG A 45 -1.24 10.99 -0.69
N ASP A 46 -2.33 11.75 -0.63
CA ASP A 46 -2.88 12.44 -1.80
C ASP A 46 -1.94 13.55 -2.29
N ALA A 47 -1.21 14.21 -1.38
CA ALA A 47 -0.21 15.22 -1.75
C ALA A 47 1.00 14.62 -2.48
N ILE A 48 1.55 13.50 -1.98
CA ILE A 48 2.63 12.77 -2.66
C ILE A 48 2.21 12.35 -4.07
N LYS A 49 1.01 11.79 -4.21
CA LYS A 49 0.46 11.40 -5.52
C LYS A 49 0.36 12.58 -6.48
N ARG A 50 -0.20 13.71 -6.02
CA ARG A 50 -0.32 14.92 -6.84
C ARG A 50 1.03 15.48 -7.25
N LEU A 51 2.00 15.52 -6.33
CA LEU A 51 3.35 16.01 -6.61
C LEU A 51 3.98 15.21 -7.74
N VAL A 52 3.93 13.88 -7.67
CA VAL A 52 4.51 12.99 -8.68
C VAL A 52 3.85 13.16 -10.04
N VAL A 53 2.52 13.19 -10.11
CA VAL A 53 1.78 13.33 -11.37
C VAL A 53 1.96 14.71 -12.01
N LYS A 54 2.00 15.78 -11.20
CA LYS A 54 2.12 17.16 -11.70
C LYS A 54 3.56 17.64 -11.86
N LYS A 55 4.55 16.82 -11.53
CA LYS A 55 5.97 17.24 -11.40
C LYS A 55 6.11 18.47 -10.50
N GLY A 56 5.38 18.47 -9.38
CA GLY A 56 5.42 19.54 -8.38
C GLY A 56 6.72 19.56 -7.59
N HIS A 57 6.94 20.63 -6.82
CA HIS A 57 8.16 20.77 -6.03
C HIS A 57 7.99 20.20 -4.61
N ILE A 58 9.03 19.60 -4.03
CA ILE A 58 8.98 19.00 -2.68
C ILE A 58 8.52 19.97 -1.59
N SER A 59 8.76 21.28 -1.77
CA SER A 59 8.31 22.32 -0.85
C SER A 59 6.79 22.30 -0.60
N GLU A 60 5.98 21.83 -1.56
CA GLU A 60 4.53 21.68 -1.39
C GLU A 60 4.18 20.69 -0.26
N LEU A 61 4.97 19.62 -0.10
CA LEU A 61 4.76 18.65 0.97
C LEU A 61 5.17 19.23 2.33
N TYR A 62 6.26 19.98 2.39
CA TYR A 62 6.68 20.68 3.61
C TYR A 62 5.68 21.77 4.03
N GLU A 63 5.09 22.49 3.08
CA GLU A 63 3.99 23.43 3.37
C GLU A 63 2.76 22.72 3.96
N LEU A 64 2.44 21.52 3.45
CA LEU A 64 1.37 20.71 4.03
C LEU A 64 1.66 20.34 5.48
N CYS A 65 2.90 19.96 5.79
CA CYS A 65 3.33 19.69 7.18
C CYS A 65 3.22 20.93 8.07
N ARG A 66 3.67 22.10 7.59
CA ARG A 66 3.57 23.37 8.34
C ARG A 66 2.14 23.73 8.72
N LYS A 67 1.16 23.41 7.88
CA LYS A 67 -0.27 23.69 8.09
C LYS A 67 -0.98 22.65 8.96
N GLU A 68 -0.32 21.57 9.37
CA GLU A 68 -0.93 20.55 10.24
C GLU A 68 -1.03 21.06 11.68
N LYS A 69 -2.24 20.99 12.24
CA LYS A 69 -2.55 21.56 13.57
C LYS A 69 -2.04 20.68 14.71
N SER A 70 -1.99 19.36 14.48
CA SER A 70 -1.48 18.41 15.46
C SER A 70 0.05 18.38 15.40
N SER A 71 0.72 18.72 16.50
CA SER A 71 2.19 18.70 16.62
C SER A 71 2.77 17.31 16.36
N SER A 72 2.16 16.26 16.93
CA SER A 72 2.59 14.87 16.72
C SER A 72 2.45 14.43 15.27
N LYS A 73 1.34 14.80 14.61
CA LYS A 73 1.11 14.50 13.20
C LYS A 73 2.04 15.28 12.28
N LYS A 74 2.32 16.54 12.60
CA LYS A 74 3.30 17.37 11.88
C LYS A 74 4.68 16.71 11.88
N ILE A 75 5.22 16.38 13.06
CA ILE A 75 6.54 15.74 13.19
C ILE A 75 6.59 14.44 12.39
N TYR A 76 5.52 13.65 12.48
CA TYR A 76 5.46 12.37 11.80
C TYR A 76 5.34 12.52 10.26
N PHE A 77 4.58 13.50 9.77
CA PHE A 77 4.51 13.80 8.34
C PHE A 77 5.82 14.37 7.80
N GLU A 78 6.54 15.21 8.55
CA GLU A 78 7.87 15.69 8.15
C GLU A 78 8.84 14.53 7.95
N LYS A 79 8.81 13.51 8.81
CA LYS A 79 9.60 12.28 8.62
C LYS A 79 9.25 11.57 7.31
N ILE A 80 7.96 11.39 7.02
CA ILE A 80 7.50 10.80 5.75
C ILE A 80 8.01 11.61 4.55
N VAL A 81 7.91 12.93 4.62
CA VAL A 81 8.32 13.83 3.52
C VAL A 81 9.83 13.74 3.29
N ASN A 82 10.63 13.69 4.35
CA ASN A 82 12.09 13.54 4.24
C ASN A 82 12.45 12.23 3.55
N VAL A 83 11.87 11.11 4.02
CA VAL A 83 12.10 9.78 3.42
C VAL A 83 11.67 9.75 1.94
N PHE A 84 10.52 10.33 1.63
CA PHE A 84 10.05 10.41 0.24
C PHE A 84 10.98 11.30 -0.61
N ASN A 85 11.46 12.42 -0.06
CA ASN A 85 12.40 13.32 -0.73
C ASN A 85 13.71 12.60 -1.07
N GLU A 86 14.29 11.88 -0.11
CA GLU A 86 15.48 11.05 -0.32
C GLU A 86 15.22 9.99 -1.39
N TRP A 87 14.08 9.31 -1.34
CA TRP A 87 13.73 8.30 -2.34
C TRP A 87 13.60 8.88 -3.75
N GLN A 88 13.07 10.09 -3.95
CA GLN A 88 12.95 10.68 -5.29
C GLN A 88 14.19 11.44 -5.76
N SER A 89 15.06 11.88 -4.83
CA SER A 89 16.20 12.74 -5.13
C SER A 89 17.15 12.08 -6.13
N GLY A 90 17.59 12.85 -7.12
CA GLY A 90 18.47 12.35 -8.20
C GLY A 90 17.78 11.42 -9.21
N LYS A 91 16.51 11.07 -9.03
CA LYS A 91 15.73 10.29 -10.00
C LYS A 91 14.97 11.22 -10.92
N ASN A 92 15.14 11.06 -12.23
CA ASN A 92 14.28 11.73 -13.21
C ASN A 92 12.93 10.99 -13.27
N ILE A 93 12.00 11.37 -12.39
CA ILE A 93 10.70 10.72 -12.25
C ILE A 93 9.68 11.38 -13.17
N SER A 94 9.06 10.58 -14.05
CA SER A 94 7.81 10.96 -14.71
C SER A 94 6.65 10.21 -14.06
N GLY A 95 5.68 10.95 -13.53
CA GLY A 95 4.51 10.39 -12.85
C GLY A 95 3.29 10.33 -13.75
N TYR A 96 2.49 9.28 -13.59
CA TYR A 96 1.24 9.05 -14.31
C TYR A 96 0.13 8.66 -13.32
N THR A 97 -1.11 8.63 -13.80
CA THR A 97 -2.21 8.07 -13.03
C THR A 97 -1.97 6.58 -12.81
N ALA A 98 -2.02 6.14 -11.56
CA ALA A 98 -1.83 4.75 -11.21
C ALA A 98 -3.07 3.91 -11.59
N PRO A 99 -2.90 2.80 -12.34
CA PRO A 99 -3.98 1.86 -12.61
C PRO A 99 -4.45 1.20 -11.31
N ARG A 100 -5.65 0.65 -11.34
CA ARG A 100 -6.24 -0.11 -10.24
C ARG A 100 -6.76 -1.43 -10.80
N GLY A 101 -6.63 -2.48 -10.02
CA GLY A 101 -7.11 -3.81 -10.35
C GLY A 101 -7.90 -4.43 -9.20
N LEU A 102 -8.61 -5.49 -9.52
CA LEU A 102 -9.25 -6.38 -8.55
C LEU A 102 -8.68 -7.78 -8.78
N TYR A 103 -8.13 -8.37 -7.72
CA TYR A 103 -7.85 -9.79 -7.70
C TYR A 103 -9.08 -10.49 -7.15
N HIS A 104 -9.66 -11.39 -7.94
CA HIS A 104 -10.85 -12.16 -7.59
C HIS A 104 -10.47 -13.63 -7.37
N TYR A 105 -10.86 -14.18 -6.24
CA TYR A 105 -10.73 -15.61 -5.97
C TYR A 105 -11.86 -16.06 -5.05
N ALA A 106 -12.52 -17.16 -5.42
CA ALA A 106 -13.71 -17.68 -4.75
C ALA A 106 -14.80 -16.61 -4.58
N LYS A 107 -15.08 -16.15 -3.37
CA LYS A 107 -16.06 -15.11 -3.08
C LYS A 107 -15.40 -13.81 -2.60
N THR A 108 -14.09 -13.69 -2.70
CA THR A 108 -13.34 -12.56 -2.13
C THR A 108 -12.72 -11.70 -3.22
N ASP A 109 -12.92 -10.39 -3.08
CA ASP A 109 -12.28 -9.38 -3.92
C ASP A 109 -11.18 -8.66 -3.14
N ILE A 110 -9.98 -8.59 -3.73
CA ILE A 110 -8.87 -7.79 -3.20
C ILE A 110 -8.58 -6.63 -4.14
N ARG A 111 -8.87 -5.42 -3.67
CA ARG A 111 -8.59 -4.17 -4.37
C ARG A 111 -7.10 -3.85 -4.32
N CYS A 112 -6.49 -3.86 -5.50
CA CYS A 112 -5.10 -3.51 -5.71
C CYS A 112 -5.02 -2.10 -6.30
N SER A 113 -4.54 -1.17 -5.48
CA SER A 113 -4.41 0.25 -5.87
C SER A 113 -3.04 0.77 -5.45
N PRO A 114 -2.02 0.70 -6.33
CA PRO A 114 -0.77 1.42 -6.12
C PRO A 114 -1.03 2.92 -5.99
N GLU A 115 -0.21 3.60 -5.21
CA GLU A 115 -0.29 5.04 -5.05
C GLU A 115 0.42 5.77 -6.20
N LEU A 116 1.55 5.23 -6.66
CA LEU A 116 2.37 5.85 -7.70
C LEU A 116 2.47 4.96 -8.94
N ASN A 117 2.39 5.59 -10.10
CA ASN A 117 2.85 5.04 -11.37
C ASN A 117 3.96 5.97 -11.87
N VAL A 118 5.18 5.46 -11.90
CA VAL A 118 6.37 6.26 -12.19
C VAL A 118 7.23 5.58 -13.25
N ASN A 119 7.78 6.37 -14.14
CA ASN A 119 8.92 5.95 -14.94
C ASN A 119 10.20 6.52 -14.31
N ILE A 120 11.14 5.65 -13.98
CA ILE A 120 12.44 5.99 -13.41
C ILE A 120 13.51 5.40 -14.32
N LEU A 121 14.25 6.25 -15.04
CA LEU A 121 15.31 5.83 -15.95
C LEU A 121 14.85 4.78 -16.98
N GLY A 122 13.66 4.98 -17.57
CA GLY A 122 13.10 4.07 -18.58
C GLY A 122 12.36 2.86 -18.00
N LYS A 123 12.43 2.60 -16.69
CA LYS A 123 11.70 1.51 -16.04
C LYS A 123 10.39 2.01 -15.45
N SER A 124 9.28 1.46 -15.95
CA SER A 124 7.94 1.73 -15.43
C SER A 124 7.70 0.94 -14.15
N LYS A 125 7.17 1.60 -13.13
CA LYS A 125 6.99 1.03 -11.80
C LYS A 125 5.67 1.45 -11.15
N LEU A 126 5.03 0.48 -10.51
CA LEU A 126 3.84 0.69 -9.68
C LEU A 126 4.21 0.53 -8.21
N VAL A 127 4.12 1.63 -7.46
CA VAL A 127 4.57 1.69 -6.07
C VAL A 127 3.38 1.79 -5.13
N LYS A 128 3.28 0.83 -4.21
CA LYS A 128 2.45 0.95 -3.02
C LYS A 128 3.21 1.72 -1.94
N LEU A 129 2.58 2.74 -1.36
CA LEU A 129 3.15 3.50 -0.25
C LEU A 129 2.70 2.91 1.09
N HIS A 130 3.65 2.56 1.93
CA HIS A 130 3.41 2.10 3.29
C HIS A 130 3.80 3.18 4.30
N PHE A 131 2.88 3.45 5.23
CA PHE A 131 3.05 4.52 6.23
C PHE A 131 3.12 3.96 7.67
N SER A 132 2.66 2.75 7.96
CA SER A 132 2.40 2.35 9.35
C SER A 132 3.67 2.04 10.16
N ASN A 133 3.90 2.75 11.27
CA ASN A 133 4.95 2.38 12.23
C ASN A 133 4.56 1.17 13.11
N SER A 134 3.28 1.01 13.41
CA SER A 134 2.78 -0.09 14.26
C SER A 134 2.76 -1.42 13.51
N GLU A 135 2.56 -1.37 12.20
CA GLU A 135 2.62 -2.54 11.33
C GLU A 135 3.85 -2.44 10.45
N LYS A 136 5.04 -2.77 10.97
CA LYS A 136 6.29 -2.70 10.20
C LYS A 136 6.22 -3.46 8.88
N MET A 137 6.73 -2.87 7.80
CA MET A 137 6.85 -3.57 6.52
C MET A 137 7.93 -4.65 6.60
N THR A 138 7.62 -5.83 6.08
CA THR A 138 8.54 -6.97 5.98
C THR A 138 8.58 -7.48 4.54
N GLN A 139 9.61 -8.24 4.19
CA GLN A 139 9.70 -8.86 2.86
C GLN A 139 8.50 -9.77 2.59
N GLU A 140 8.03 -10.51 3.59
CA GLU A 140 6.86 -11.39 3.47
C GLU A 140 5.58 -10.59 3.18
N ARG A 141 5.34 -9.48 3.89
CA ARG A 141 4.19 -8.61 3.61
C ARG A 141 4.29 -7.99 2.22
N ALA A 142 5.47 -7.52 1.84
CA ALA A 142 5.72 -6.98 0.52
C ALA A 142 5.46 -8.02 -0.58
N ASN A 143 5.82 -9.29 -0.36
CA ASN A 143 5.55 -10.37 -1.32
C ASN A 143 4.05 -10.54 -1.58
N PHE A 144 3.20 -10.50 -0.55
CA PHE A 144 1.74 -10.51 -0.74
C PHE A 144 1.27 -9.30 -1.56
N ILE A 145 1.74 -8.11 -1.23
CA ILE A 145 1.30 -6.88 -1.89
C ILE A 145 1.74 -6.85 -3.35
N CYS A 146 3.01 -7.11 -3.65
CA CYS A 146 3.54 -7.10 -5.01
C CYS A 146 2.86 -8.17 -5.87
N PHE A 147 2.76 -9.41 -5.36
CA PHE A 147 2.11 -10.51 -6.08
C PHE A 147 0.66 -10.19 -6.44
N LEU A 148 -0.12 -9.68 -5.49
CA LEU A 148 -1.52 -9.34 -5.72
C LEU A 148 -1.68 -8.15 -6.67
N MET A 149 -0.84 -7.12 -6.57
CA MET A 149 -0.87 -6.00 -7.50
C MET A 149 -0.55 -6.45 -8.93
N GLU A 150 0.45 -7.30 -9.10
CA GLU A 150 0.82 -7.85 -10.40
C GLU A 150 -0.32 -8.68 -11.00
N ARG A 151 -0.91 -9.62 -10.24
CA ARG A 151 -2.01 -10.46 -10.73
C ARG A 151 -3.28 -9.67 -11.00
N ALA A 152 -3.58 -8.63 -10.24
CA ALA A 152 -4.77 -7.81 -10.41
C ALA A 152 -4.67 -6.81 -11.58
N ILE A 153 -3.47 -6.31 -11.88
CA ILE A 153 -3.24 -5.31 -12.93
C ILE A 153 -2.83 -5.99 -14.24
N GLY A 154 -2.09 -7.09 -14.16
CA GLY A 154 -1.78 -7.98 -15.29
C GLY A 154 -0.77 -7.45 -16.29
N ASP A 155 -0.14 -6.30 -16.03
CA ASP A 155 0.83 -5.70 -16.94
C ASP A 155 2.27 -5.98 -16.49
N LYS A 156 2.97 -6.82 -17.26
CA LYS A 156 4.35 -7.27 -17.02
C LYS A 156 5.40 -6.20 -17.33
N ASN A 157 5.01 -5.08 -17.93
CA ASN A 157 5.94 -3.97 -18.19
C ASN A 157 6.21 -3.13 -16.93
N PHE A 158 5.43 -3.33 -15.87
CA PHE A 158 5.65 -2.68 -14.60
C PHE A 158 6.47 -3.54 -13.65
N GLU A 159 7.44 -2.91 -12.98
CA GLU A 159 8.00 -3.42 -11.74
C GLU A 159 7.03 -3.06 -10.59
N TYR A 160 6.67 -4.04 -9.76
CA TYR A 160 5.76 -3.83 -8.62
C TYR A 160 6.57 -3.74 -7.32
N SER A 161 6.36 -2.66 -6.56
CA SER A 161 7.10 -2.45 -5.33
C SER A 161 6.27 -1.85 -4.20
N VAL A 162 6.79 -1.98 -2.98
CA VAL A 162 6.28 -1.32 -1.78
C VAL A 162 7.36 -0.42 -1.23
N LEU A 163 7.12 0.89 -1.21
CA LEU A 163 7.99 1.85 -0.55
C LEU A 163 7.52 2.04 0.89
N ASP A 164 8.35 1.65 1.85
CA ASP A 164 8.10 1.88 3.26
C ASP A 164 8.62 3.27 3.68
N LEU A 165 7.69 4.22 3.81
CA LEU A 165 8.00 5.60 4.17
C LEU A 165 8.41 5.77 5.64
N THR A 166 8.40 4.68 6.42
CA THR A 166 8.91 4.67 7.80
C THR A 166 10.40 4.34 7.88
N SER A 167 10.94 3.64 6.89
CA SER A 167 12.34 3.20 6.83
C SER A 167 13.10 3.68 5.59
N GLY A 168 12.40 4.15 4.56
CA GLY A 168 12.97 4.47 3.24
C GLY A 168 13.28 3.25 2.39
N LYS A 169 13.07 2.04 2.91
CA LYS A 169 13.33 0.81 2.17
C LYS A 169 12.23 0.56 1.14
N GLU A 170 12.66 0.24 -0.08
CA GLU A 170 11.78 -0.26 -1.14
C GLU A 170 11.89 -1.78 -1.21
N PHE A 171 10.74 -2.45 -1.26
CA PHE A 171 10.63 -3.90 -1.32
C PHE A 171 10.04 -4.32 -2.66
N PHE A 172 10.58 -5.40 -3.22
CA PHE A 172 10.10 -6.04 -4.44
C PHE A 172 9.65 -7.46 -4.13
N PHE A 173 8.90 -8.08 -5.03
CA PHE A 173 8.63 -9.50 -4.90
C PHE A 173 9.95 -10.29 -4.95
N SER A 174 10.17 -11.16 -3.97
CA SER A 174 11.36 -12.01 -3.89
C SER A 174 11.03 -13.48 -3.66
N GLY A 175 9.76 -13.87 -3.83
CA GLY A 175 9.23 -15.19 -3.55
C GLY A 175 9.21 -16.11 -4.77
N ASN A 176 8.68 -17.31 -4.58
CA ASN A 176 8.27 -18.19 -5.67
C ASN A 176 6.77 -17.97 -5.94
N GLU A 177 6.40 -17.70 -7.18
CA GLU A 177 5.03 -17.32 -7.55
C GLU A 177 4.00 -18.40 -7.22
N GLU A 178 4.27 -19.66 -7.55
CA GLU A 178 3.35 -20.78 -7.30
C GLU A 178 3.10 -20.97 -5.79
N LYS A 179 4.17 -20.94 -4.99
CA LYS A 179 4.04 -20.99 -3.53
C LYS A 179 3.28 -19.78 -2.99
N GLN A 180 3.49 -18.60 -3.56
CA GLN A 180 2.80 -17.40 -3.14
C GLN A 180 1.30 -17.46 -3.47
N GLU A 181 0.94 -17.98 -4.64
CA GLU A 181 -0.45 -18.19 -5.07
C GLU A 181 -1.18 -19.14 -4.13
N ILE A 182 -0.59 -20.30 -3.82
CA ILE A 182 -1.15 -21.26 -2.85
C ILE A 182 -1.39 -20.58 -1.49
N ARG A 183 -0.43 -19.77 -1.03
CA ARG A 183 -0.57 -19.02 0.23
C ARG A 183 -1.69 -17.99 0.16
N VAL A 184 -1.80 -17.22 -0.91
CA VAL A 184 -2.90 -16.25 -1.10
C VAL A 184 -4.24 -16.96 -1.02
N ASN A 185 -4.42 -18.04 -1.78
CA ASN A 185 -5.68 -18.79 -1.82
C ASN A 185 -6.06 -19.37 -0.46
N LYS A 186 -5.07 -19.90 0.29
CA LYS A 186 -5.28 -20.40 1.65
C LYS A 186 -5.75 -19.29 2.60
N GLU A 187 -5.13 -18.11 2.52
CA GLU A 187 -5.52 -16.97 3.35
C GLU A 187 -6.89 -16.42 2.98
N ILE A 188 -7.25 -16.43 1.69
CA ILE A 188 -8.60 -16.05 1.25
C ILE A 188 -9.64 -17.01 1.81
N ASN A 189 -9.43 -18.32 1.71
CA ASN A 189 -10.36 -19.31 2.28
C ASN A 189 -10.52 -19.10 3.80
N PHE A 190 -9.42 -18.85 4.52
CA PHE A 190 -9.48 -18.55 5.95
C PHE A 190 -10.30 -17.28 6.24
N ILE A 191 -10.15 -16.24 5.41
CA ILE A 191 -10.94 -15.00 5.54
C ILE A 191 -12.42 -15.29 5.33
N GLU A 192 -12.79 -16.05 4.29
CA GLU A 192 -14.18 -16.40 3.98
C GLU A 192 -14.84 -17.22 5.10
N GLU A 193 -14.13 -18.18 5.68
CA GLU A 193 -14.62 -18.98 6.81
C GLU A 193 -14.95 -18.16 8.07
N HIS A 194 -14.31 -17.00 8.23
CA HIS A 194 -14.44 -16.14 9.40
C HIS A 194 -15.02 -14.76 9.06
N TRP A 195 -15.58 -14.62 7.87
CA TRP A 195 -16.27 -13.41 7.45
C TRP A 195 -17.68 -13.43 8.04
N GLU A 196 -17.96 -12.54 8.98
CA GLU A 196 -19.31 -12.34 9.52
C GLU A 196 -20.09 -11.46 8.52
N ASP A 197 -21.32 -11.87 8.19
CA ASP A 197 -22.26 -11.11 7.35
C ASP A 197 -22.86 -9.91 8.11
#